data_AF-X1JZT8-F1
#
_entry.id   AF-X1JZT8-F1
#
_cell.length_a   1.000
_cell.length_b   1.000
_cell.length_c   1.000
_cell.angle_alpha   90.00
_cell.angle_beta   90.00
_cell.angle_gamma   90.00
#
_symmetry.space_group_name_H-M   'P 1'
#
loop_
_entity.id
_entity.type
_entity.pdbx_description
1 polymer ?
#
loop_
_entity_poly.entity_id
_entity_poly.type
_entity_poly.pdbx_seq_one_letter_code
_entity_poly.pdbx_strand_id
1 'polypeptide(L)' 'MINLIINGLEVKAEEGWTILETAKFYGIEIPTLCYNEGLSAYGG' A
#
# COMPACT_ATOMS: atom_id res chain seq x y z
N MET A 1 12.42 -6.42 2.06
CA MET A 1 11.51 -6.92 3.12
C MET A 1 11.58 -6.08 4.40
N ILE A 2 10.67 -5.12 4.52
CA ILE A 2 10.43 -4.24 5.68
C ILE A 2 9.20 -4.79 6.42
N ASN A 3 9.27 -4.94 7.75
CA ASN A 3 8.16 -5.45 8.56
C ASN A 3 7.24 -4.31 9.01
N LEU A 4 5.92 -4.48 8.82
CA LEU A 4 4.89 -3.50 9.17
C LEU A 4 3.71 -4.21 9.87
N ILE A 5 2.83 -3.43 10.50
CA ILE A 5 1.55 -3.91 11.01
C ILE A 5 0.42 -3.16 10.30
N ILE A 6 -0.49 -3.87 9.64
CA ILE A 6 -1.71 -3.30 9.01
C ILE A 6 -2.92 -4.03 9.59
N ASN A 7 -3.85 -3.29 10.22
CA ASN A 7 -5.03 -3.87 10.89
C ASN A 7 -4.71 -4.98 11.92
N GLY A 8 -3.57 -4.85 12.62
CA GLY A 8 -3.10 -5.85 13.59
C GLY A 8 -2.46 -7.10 12.96
N LEU A 9 -2.39 -7.19 11.62
CA LEU A 9 -1.68 -8.25 10.91
C LEU A 9 -0.23 -7.84 10.68
N GLU A 10 0.71 -8.73 11.02
CA GLU A 10 2.11 -8.59 10.63
C GLU A 10 2.25 -8.84 9.12
N VAL A 11 2.76 -7.84 8.40
CA VAL A 11 2.96 -7.89 6.95
C VAL A 11 4.39 -7.54 6.59
N LYS A 12 4.83 -7.97 5.41
CA LYS A 12 6.16 -7.65 4.88
C LYS A 12 6.02 -6.91 3.56
N ALA A 13 6.61 -5.73 3.48
CA ALA A 13 6.67 -4.91 2.28
C ALA A 13 8.04 -5.06 1.59
N GLU A 14 8.07 -4.94 0.27
CA GLU A 14 9.34 -4.78 -0.43
C GLU A 14 9.87 -3.35 -0.36
N GLU A 15 11.18 -3.22 -0.47
CA GLU A 15 11.80 -1.90 -0.52
C GLU A 15 11.33 -1.16 -1.78
N GLY A 16 10.89 0.08 -1.62
CA GLY A 16 10.29 0.89 -2.69
C GLY A 16 8.77 0.73 -2.83
N TRP A 17 8.14 -0.25 -2.18
CA TRP A 17 6.68 -0.32 -2.14
C TRP A 17 6.09 0.78 -1.26
N THR A 18 4.96 1.30 -1.70
CA THR A 18 4.06 2.15 -0.92
C THR A 18 3.21 1.31 0.03
N ILE A 19 2.61 1.98 1.03
CA ILE A 19 1.64 1.36 1.93
C ILE A 19 0.43 0.84 1.14
N LEU A 20 -0.02 1.57 0.11
CA LEU A 20 -1.16 1.18 -0.72
C LEU A 20 -0.88 -0.11 -1.51
N GLU A 21 0.31 -0.25 -2.08
CA GLU A 21 0.72 -1.47 -2.79
C GLU A 21 0.83 -2.66 -1.83
N THR A 22 1.40 -2.45 -0.65
CA THR A 22 1.48 -3.49 0.38
C THR A 22 0.08 -3.94 0.82
N ALA A 23 -0.82 -3.00 1.09
CA ALA A 23 -2.21 -3.31 1.46
C ALA A 23 -2.92 -4.12 0.36
N LYS A 24 -2.81 -3.68 -0.91
CA LYS A 24 -3.37 -4.39 -2.07
C LYS A 24 -2.83 -5.81 -2.20
N PHE A 25 -1.52 -6.02 -2.02
CA PHE A 25 -0.89 -7.33 -2.08
C PHE A 25 -1.47 -8.32 -1.06
N TYR A 26 -1.77 -7.84 0.15
CA TYR A 26 -2.41 -8.64 1.21
C TYR A 26 -3.94 -8.68 1.12
N GLY A 27 -4.55 -8.15 0.06
CA GLY A 27 -6.00 -8.13 -0.14
C GLY A 27 -6.74 -7.14 0.78
N ILE A 28 -6.04 -6.17 1.37
CA ILE A 28 -6.60 -5.11 2.20
C ILE A 28 -6.97 -3.94 1.29
N GLU A 29 -8.26 -3.72 1.12
CA GLU A 29 -8.77 -2.62 0.29
C GLU A 29 -8.68 -1.28 1.03
N ILE A 30 -7.94 -0.34 0.45
CA ILE A 30 -7.95 1.07 0.85
C ILE A 30 -8.63 1.84 -0.29
N PRO A 31 -9.79 2.48 -0.06
CA PRO A 31 -10.45 3.27 -1.08
C PRO A 31 -9.56 4.43 -1.54
N THR A 32 -9.44 4.61 -2.85
CA THR A 32 -8.63 5.68 -3.43
C THR A 32 -9.39 6.42 -4.52
N LEU A 33 -9.45 7.75 -4.41
CA LEU A 33 -9.85 8.65 -5.49
C LEU A 33 -8.62 9.29 -6.18
N CYS A 34 -7.55 9.46 -5.39
CA CYS A 34 -6.23 10.00 -5.67
C CYS A 34 -5.37 9.32 -6.73
N TYR A 35 -5.45 8.00 -6.67
CA TYR A 35 -4.41 7.10 -7.14
C TYR A 35 -4.94 6.34 -8.34
N ASN A 36 -4.12 6.31 -9.39
CA ASN A 36 -4.36 5.49 -10.56
C ASN A 36 -3.03 4.92 -11.05
N GLU A 37 -3.06 3.67 -11.52
CA GLU A 37 -1.87 2.99 -11.99
C GLU A 37 -1.28 3.70 -13.22
N GLY A 38 0.04 3.83 -13.26
CA GLY A 38 0.75 4.55 -14.32
C GLY A 38 0.74 6.09 -14.20
N LEU A 39 0.05 6.66 -13.21
CA LEU A 39 0.14 8.08 -12.87
C LEU A 39 0.99 8.29 -11.60
N SER A 40 1.61 9.46 -11.49
CA SER A 40 2.26 9.87 -10.25
C SER A 40 1.24 9.98 -9.13
N ALA A 41 1.59 9.50 -7.94
CA ALA A 41 0.76 9.65 -6.76
C ALA A 41 0.49 11.14 -6.46
N TYR A 42 -0.76 11.46 -6.15
CA TYR A 42 -1.21 12.81 -5.81
C TYR A 42 -2.17 12.73 -4.62
N GLY A 43 -2.02 13.66 -3.68
CA GLY A 43 -2.78 13.68 -2.42
C GLY A 43 -3.40 15.04 -2.08
N GLY A 44 -3.35 16.00 -3.01
CA GLY A 44 -3.68 17.40 -2.71
C GLY A 44 -2.55 18.12 -1.97
#